data_AF-A0A8H3F5U0-F1
#
_entry.id   AF-A0A8H3F5U0-F1
#
_cell.length_a   1.000
_cell.length_b   1.000
_cell.length_c   1.000
_cell.angle_alpha   90.00
_cell.angle_beta   90.00
_cell.angle_gamma   90.00
#
_symmetry.space_group_name_H-M   'P 1'
#
loop_
_entity.id
_entity.type
_entity.pdbx_description
1 polymer ?
#
loop_
_entity_poly.entity_id
_entity_poly.type
_entity_poly.pdbx_seq_one_letter_code
_entity_poly.pdbx_strand_id
1 'polypeptide(L)'
;MPIWMAIVVGGAFIAKPGSLQIIPESRAGRSIPLSLLVGFLIPGILAYLPTPEVWTPQQKMQAMATWQVFPIWVSIAHQVLKRLFPDYAVEAGPHQTLGWRLPESIRIPYIFVLVVSSIIRIGSNARIVYDIQNSSNKGTPNWGIFRQLLIPQLPDPSIRYDIVAAGSSKFLEWDETVGQTALMLYAAFQCFKVWSPRNSSSLAFMFLGIPLVWLVFGSSGVAVAFLATRDDFVIRQKEKTRKLK
;
A
#
# COMPACT_ATOMS: atom_id res chain seq x y z
N MET A 1 -9.78 -1.97 -17.90
CA MET A 1 -9.14 -1.32 -16.74
C MET A 1 -10.18 -1.19 -15.64
N PRO A 2 -9.83 -1.48 -14.38
CA PRO A 2 -10.71 -1.17 -13.27
C PRO A 2 -11.03 0.33 -13.29
N ILE A 3 -12.30 0.71 -13.17
CA ILE A 3 -12.77 2.11 -13.22
C ILE A 3 -12.05 2.97 -12.17
N TRP A 4 -11.76 2.40 -11.00
CA TRP A 4 -11.02 3.05 -9.93
C TRP A 4 -9.61 3.49 -10.37
N MET A 5 -8.98 2.73 -11.25
CA MET A 5 -7.63 2.98 -11.74
C MET A 5 -7.58 4.16 -12.71
N ALA A 6 -8.57 4.27 -13.60
CA ALA A 6 -8.73 5.42 -14.47
C ALA A 6 -9.02 6.70 -13.66
N ILE A 7 -9.75 6.58 -12.55
CA ILE A 7 -10.01 7.70 -11.62
C ILE A 7 -8.73 8.13 -10.90
N VAL A 8 -7.95 7.19 -10.35
CA VAL A 8 -6.69 7.49 -9.63
C VAL A 8 -5.64 8.08 -10.57
N VAL A 9 -5.43 7.46 -11.73
CA VAL A 9 -4.45 7.92 -12.73
C VAL A 9 -4.91 9.23 -13.35
N GLY A 10 -6.18 9.37 -13.73
CA GLY A 10 -6.75 10.61 -14.25
C GLY A 10 -6.68 11.77 -13.26
N GLY A 11 -7.01 11.53 -11.98
CA GLY A 11 -6.91 12.51 -10.91
C GLY A 11 -5.46 12.99 -10.67
N ALA A 12 -4.47 12.13 -10.88
CA ALA A 12 -3.06 12.46 -10.74
C ALA A 12 -2.54 13.48 -11.77
N PHE A 13 -3.09 13.45 -12.98
CA PHE A 13 -2.74 14.39 -14.05
C PHE A 13 -3.47 15.74 -13.90
N ILE A 14 -4.64 15.75 -13.27
CA ILE A 14 -5.46 16.96 -13.07
C ILE A 14 -4.94 17.81 -11.90
N ALA A 15 -4.24 17.21 -10.93
CA ALA A 15 -3.69 17.92 -9.78
C ALA A 15 -2.56 18.91 -10.18
N LYS A 16 -2.85 20.22 -10.12
CA LYS A 16 -1.87 21.29 -10.36
C LYS A 16 -0.73 21.22 -9.33
N PRO A 17 0.54 21.32 -9.76
CA PRO A 17 1.70 21.24 -8.85
C PRO A 17 1.78 22.40 -7.83
N GLY A 18 1.11 23.52 -8.08
CA GLY A 18 1.15 24.71 -7.22
C GLY A 18 0.30 24.66 -5.94
N SER A 19 -0.61 23.68 -5.79
CA SER A 19 -1.50 23.56 -4.63
C SER A 19 -1.15 22.37 -3.74
N LEU A 20 0.13 21.96 -3.70
CA LEU A 20 0.69 20.96 -2.76
C LEU A 20 0.66 21.48 -1.30
N GLN A 21 -0.50 21.94 -0.86
CA GLN A 21 -0.81 22.00 0.55
C GLN A 21 -1.04 20.56 0.99
N ILE A 22 -0.05 19.98 1.66
CA ILE A 22 -0.33 19.01 2.71
C ILE A 22 -1.28 19.75 3.65
N ILE A 23 -2.59 19.52 3.51
CA ILE A 23 -3.58 20.00 4.46
C ILE A 23 -3.31 19.15 5.69
N PRO A 24 -2.65 19.69 6.72
CA PRO A 24 -2.43 18.94 7.94
C PRO A 24 -3.73 19.08 8.72
N GLU A 25 -4.79 18.42 8.25
CA GLU A 25 -5.84 18.02 9.17
C GLU A 25 -5.23 16.90 10.02
N SER A 26 -4.39 17.31 10.97
CA SER A 26 -3.64 16.43 11.87
C SER A 26 -4.54 15.45 12.61
N ARG A 27 -5.82 15.82 12.76
CA ARG A 27 -6.90 15.05 13.37
C ARG A 27 -7.35 13.87 12.51
N ALA A 28 -7.54 14.07 11.20
CA ALA A 28 -8.05 13.03 10.31
C ALA A 28 -7.02 11.92 10.08
N GLY A 29 -5.75 12.28 9.89
CA GLY A 29 -4.69 11.34 9.51
C GLY A 29 -4.53 10.15 10.47
N ARG A 30 -4.65 10.38 11.78
CA ARG A 30 -4.42 9.33 12.80
C ARG A 30 -5.52 8.28 12.87
N SER A 31 -6.73 8.65 12.50
CA SER A 31 -7.85 7.70 12.48
C SER A 31 -7.79 6.75 11.28
N ILE A 32 -6.95 7.04 10.27
CA ILE A 32 -6.87 6.26 9.03
C ILE A 32 -6.53 4.79 9.30
N PRO A 33 -5.47 4.42 10.06
CA PRO A 33 -5.18 3.01 10.37
C PRO A 33 -6.34 2.27 11.00
N LEU A 34 -7.01 2.90 11.98
CA LEU A 34 -8.14 2.27 12.67
C LEU A 34 -9.37 2.18 11.76
N SER A 35 -9.58 3.16 10.88
CA SER A 35 -10.64 3.12 9.86
C SER A 35 -10.42 1.99 8.87
N LEU A 36 -9.16 1.77 8.45
CA LEU A 36 -8.77 0.65 7.58
C LEU A 36 -8.87 -0.69 8.33
N LEU A 37 -8.50 -0.73 9.60
CA LEU A 37 -8.63 -1.95 10.41
C LEU A 37 -10.09 -2.40 10.48
N VAL A 38 -11.00 -1.48 10.84
CA VAL A 38 -12.43 -1.78 11.05
C VAL A 38 -13.17 -1.93 9.72
N GLY A 39 -12.92 -1.04 8.75
CA GLY A 39 -13.66 -1.01 7.50
C GLY A 39 -13.13 -1.94 6.41
N PHE A 40 -11.90 -2.45 6.53
CA PHE A 40 -11.28 -3.28 5.50
C PHE A 40 -10.66 -4.57 6.06
N LEU A 41 -9.74 -4.49 7.04
CA LEU A 41 -9.00 -5.68 7.49
C LEU A 41 -9.89 -6.69 8.22
N ILE A 42 -10.70 -6.24 9.19
CA ILE A 42 -11.59 -7.15 9.94
C ILE A 42 -12.60 -7.83 9.00
N PRO A 43 -13.35 -7.11 8.14
CA PRO A 43 -14.22 -7.74 7.15
C PRO A 43 -13.46 -8.69 6.22
N GLY A 44 -12.22 -8.35 5.84
CA GLY A 44 -11.38 -9.21 5.01
C GLY A 44 -11.00 -10.52 5.72
N ILE A 45 -10.52 -10.44 6.96
CA ILE A 45 -10.16 -11.63 7.76
C ILE A 45 -11.37 -12.56 7.90
N LEU A 46 -12.55 -11.99 8.19
CA LEU A 46 -13.78 -12.75 8.24
C LEU A 46 -14.03 -13.44 6.89
N ALA A 47 -13.99 -12.71 5.78
CA ALA A 47 -14.18 -13.26 4.43
C ALA A 47 -13.21 -14.42 4.07
N TYR A 48 -12.02 -14.45 4.69
CA TYR A 48 -11.01 -15.48 4.49
C TYR A 48 -11.13 -16.71 5.40
N LEU A 49 -12.09 -16.74 6.33
CA LEU A 49 -12.28 -17.90 7.20
C LEU A 49 -12.50 -19.21 6.40
N PRO A 50 -12.02 -20.35 6.93
CA PRO A 50 -12.08 -21.62 6.23
C PRO A 50 -13.53 -22.11 6.09
N THR A 51 -13.80 -22.69 4.93
CA THR A 51 -15.07 -23.33 4.58
C THR A 51 -14.75 -24.76 4.14
N PRO A 52 -15.50 -25.77 4.59
CA PRO A 52 -16.74 -25.69 5.37
C PRO A 52 -16.57 -25.65 6.90
N GLU A 53 -15.34 -25.67 7.42
CA GLU A 53 -15.06 -25.87 8.85
C GLU A 53 -15.63 -24.78 9.76
N VAL A 54 -15.48 -23.50 9.40
CA VAL A 54 -15.97 -22.36 10.18
C VAL A 54 -17.24 -21.79 9.57
N TRP A 55 -17.30 -21.68 8.25
CA TRP A 55 -18.43 -21.13 7.51
C TRP A 55 -18.98 -22.08 6.47
N THR A 56 -20.30 -22.06 6.29
CA THR A 56 -20.94 -22.66 5.12
C THR A 56 -20.55 -21.91 3.82
N PRO A 57 -20.57 -22.56 2.65
CA PRO A 57 -20.28 -21.89 1.37
C PRO A 57 -21.14 -20.64 1.12
N GLN A 58 -22.43 -20.69 1.51
CA GLN A 58 -23.35 -19.55 1.36
C GLN A 58 -22.96 -18.36 2.25
N GLN A 59 -22.60 -18.60 3.50
CA GLN A 59 -22.12 -17.55 4.41
C GLN A 59 -20.84 -16.90 3.88
N LYS A 60 -19.93 -17.70 3.32
CA LYS A 60 -18.69 -17.20 2.71
C LYS A 60 -18.98 -16.27 1.53
N MET A 61 -19.91 -16.65 0.65
CA MET A 61 -20.33 -15.78 -0.46
C MET A 61 -20.92 -14.46 0.02
N GLN A 62 -21.78 -14.49 1.05
CA GLN A 62 -22.37 -13.28 1.64
C GLN A 62 -21.33 -12.36 2.29
N ALA A 63 -20.37 -12.94 3.01
CA ALA A 63 -19.28 -12.18 3.60
C ALA A 63 -18.37 -11.56 2.54
N MET A 64 -18.03 -12.30 1.48
CA MET A 64 -17.26 -11.77 0.36
C MET A 64 -18.02 -10.63 -0.35
N ALA A 65 -19.33 -10.77 -0.56
CA ALA A 65 -20.16 -9.71 -1.13
C ALA A 65 -20.18 -8.45 -0.23
N THR A 66 -20.29 -8.64 1.08
CA THR A 66 -20.24 -7.54 2.07
C THR A 66 -18.89 -6.84 2.06
N TRP A 67 -17.80 -7.60 1.88
CA TRP A 67 -16.44 -7.06 1.79
C TRP A 67 -16.22 -6.20 0.53
N GLN A 68 -16.88 -6.49 -0.59
CA GLN A 68 -16.69 -5.73 -1.84
C GLN A 68 -16.96 -4.22 -1.71
N VAL A 69 -17.84 -3.82 -0.79
CA VAL A 69 -18.15 -2.40 -0.52
C VAL A 69 -17.26 -1.80 0.59
N PHE A 70 -16.07 -2.35 0.82
CA PHE A 70 -15.10 -1.85 1.80
C PHE A 70 -14.80 -0.35 1.72
N PRO A 71 -14.80 0.34 0.56
CA PRO A 71 -14.54 1.79 0.56
C PRO A 71 -15.62 2.55 1.34
N ILE A 72 -16.87 2.05 1.31
CA ILE A 72 -17.99 2.61 2.07
C ILE A 72 -17.79 2.32 3.56
N TRP A 73 -17.44 1.08 3.93
CA TRP A 73 -17.18 0.71 5.32
C TRP A 73 -16.04 1.51 5.94
N VAL A 74 -14.91 1.67 5.22
CA VAL A 74 -13.79 2.50 5.66
C VAL A 74 -14.21 3.95 5.81
N SER A 75 -15.03 4.48 4.89
CA SER A 75 -15.52 5.87 4.98
C SER A 75 -16.44 6.06 6.19
N ILE A 76 -17.38 5.15 6.44
CA ILE A 76 -18.26 5.17 7.61
C ILE A 76 -17.44 5.08 8.89
N ALA A 77 -16.53 4.09 8.98
CA ALA A 77 -15.65 3.92 10.13
C ALA A 77 -14.84 5.18 10.40
N HIS A 78 -14.29 5.81 9.34
CA HIS A 78 -13.55 7.06 9.46
C HIS A 78 -14.39 8.21 10.03
N GLN A 79 -15.63 8.37 9.56
CA GLN A 79 -16.53 9.40 10.06
C GLN A 79 -16.95 9.16 11.52
N VAL A 80 -17.19 7.90 11.89
CA VAL A 80 -17.50 7.52 13.27
C VAL A 80 -16.31 7.78 14.18
N LEU A 81 -15.11 7.33 13.80
CA LEU A 81 -13.89 7.52 14.59
C LEU A 81 -13.54 9.00 14.77
N LYS A 82 -13.73 9.82 13.72
CA LYS A 82 -13.57 11.28 13.82
C LYS A 82 -14.49 11.91 14.86
N ARG A 83 -15.71 11.39 15.02
CA ARG A 83 -16.70 11.90 16.00
C ARG A 83 -16.44 11.36 17.40
N LEU A 84 -16.05 10.10 17.53
CA LEU A 84 -15.78 9.46 18.81
C LEU A 84 -14.47 9.95 19.45
N PHE A 85 -13.51 10.35 18.63
CA PHE A 85 -12.21 10.80 19.09
C PHE A 85 -11.85 12.21 18.56
N PRO A 86 -12.59 13.25 18.98
CA PRO A 86 -12.41 14.61 18.47
C PRO A 86 -11.06 15.23 18.85
N ASP A 87 -10.44 14.76 19.96
CA ASP A 87 -9.33 15.45 20.65
C ASP A 87 -7.99 14.68 20.68
N TYR A 88 -7.65 13.91 19.65
CA TYR A 88 -6.24 13.50 19.47
C TYR A 88 -5.36 14.67 18.97
N ALA A 89 -5.44 15.82 19.63
CA ALA A 89 -4.53 16.94 19.47
C ALA A 89 -3.23 16.59 20.22
N VAL A 90 -2.30 15.97 19.51
CA VAL A 90 -0.93 15.90 20.01
C VAL A 90 -0.23 17.20 19.66
N GLU A 91 0.34 17.80 20.70
CA GLU A 91 1.30 18.88 20.59
C GLU A 91 2.35 18.54 19.54
N ALA A 92 2.70 19.51 18.71
CA ALA A 92 3.76 19.40 17.72
C ALA A 92 5.13 19.29 18.42
N GLY A 93 5.39 18.16 19.07
CA GLY A 93 6.70 17.83 19.61
C GLY A 93 7.65 17.49 18.47
N PRO A 94 8.88 18.05 18.45
CA PRO A 94 9.87 17.75 17.44
C PRO A 94 10.47 16.35 17.71
N HIS A 95 9.73 15.29 17.38
CA HIS A 95 10.24 13.93 17.52
C HIS A 95 10.91 13.45 16.24
N GLN A 96 12.24 13.67 16.21
CA GLN A 96 13.17 13.07 15.26
C GLN A 96 13.34 11.58 15.55
N THR A 97 12.54 10.72 14.92
CA THR A 97 12.85 9.29 14.87
C THR A 97 12.55 8.80 13.45
N LEU A 98 13.53 8.10 12.85
CA LEU A 98 13.56 7.56 11.47
C LEU A 98 14.01 8.46 10.29
N GLY A 99 14.74 9.56 10.52
CA GLY A 99 15.35 10.36 9.43
C GLY A 99 14.37 11.21 8.60
N TRP A 100 13.07 10.86 8.59
CA TRP A 100 11.98 11.70 8.12
C TRP A 100 11.47 12.62 9.25
N ARG A 101 11.27 13.91 8.97
CA ARG A 101 10.70 14.89 9.90
C ARG A 101 9.21 15.05 9.66
N LEU A 102 8.49 13.92 9.71
CA LEU A 102 7.04 13.89 9.46
C LEU A 102 6.25 14.08 10.76
N PRO A 103 5.19 14.91 10.76
CA PRO A 103 4.21 14.94 11.84
C PRO A 103 3.61 13.56 12.06
N GLU A 104 3.27 13.25 13.31
CA GLU A 104 2.70 11.95 13.69
C GLU A 104 1.41 11.61 12.93
N SER A 105 0.61 12.61 12.58
CA SER A 105 -0.61 12.44 11.79
C SER A 105 -0.38 11.85 10.40
N ILE A 106 0.83 11.98 9.85
CA ILE A 106 1.26 11.42 8.56
C ILE A 106 2.10 10.16 8.79
N ARG A 107 3.00 10.21 9.79
CA ARG A 107 3.90 9.11 10.13
C ARG A 107 3.15 7.84 10.53
N ILE A 108 2.12 7.95 11.36
CA ILE A 108 1.36 6.79 11.86
C ILE A 108 0.70 6.00 10.71
N PRO A 109 -0.03 6.63 9.77
CA PRO A 109 -0.52 5.96 8.57
C PRO A 109 0.57 5.26 7.75
N TYR A 110 1.72 5.91 7.55
CA TYR A 110 2.83 5.32 6.80
C TYR A 110 3.42 4.09 7.51
N ILE A 111 3.65 4.17 8.81
CA ILE A 111 4.11 3.02 9.60
C ILE A 111 3.08 1.89 9.52
N PHE A 112 1.79 2.20 9.66
CA PHE A 112 0.73 1.19 9.56
C PHE A 112 0.76 0.46 8.21
N VAL A 113 0.84 1.20 7.09
CA VAL A 113 0.93 0.59 5.76
C VAL A 113 2.20 -0.23 5.62
N LEU A 114 3.34 0.23 6.14
CA LEU A 114 4.59 -0.53 6.11
C LEU A 114 4.49 -1.83 6.93
N VAL A 115 3.89 -1.80 8.12
CA VAL A 115 3.69 -2.99 8.95
C VAL A 115 2.80 -3.99 8.23
N VAL A 116 1.62 -3.57 7.76
CA VAL A 116 0.69 -4.45 7.04
C VAL A 116 1.35 -5.02 5.78
N SER A 117 2.04 -4.18 5.00
CA SER A 117 2.72 -4.62 3.78
C SER A 117 3.87 -5.58 4.08
N SER A 118 4.60 -5.38 5.20
CA SER A 118 5.67 -6.29 5.61
C SER A 118 5.15 -7.67 6.00
N ILE A 119 4.01 -7.75 6.69
CA ILE A 119 3.39 -9.03 7.06
C ILE A 119 3.02 -9.80 5.80
N ILE A 120 2.35 -9.14 4.85
CA ILE A 120 1.98 -9.74 3.56
C ILE A 120 3.24 -10.19 2.82
N ARG A 121 4.26 -9.34 2.73
CA ARG A 121 5.50 -9.63 2.00
C ARG A 121 6.31 -10.75 2.61
N ILE A 122 6.43 -10.81 3.94
CA ILE A 122 7.08 -11.90 4.66
C ILE A 122 6.35 -13.21 4.39
N GLY A 123 5.01 -13.21 4.48
CA GLY A 123 4.19 -14.37 4.15
C GLY A 123 4.42 -14.85 2.71
N SER A 124 4.42 -13.93 1.74
CA SER A 124 4.75 -14.25 0.35
C SER A 124 6.15 -14.83 0.24
N ASN A 125 7.17 -14.17 0.79
CA ASN A 125 8.57 -14.61 0.72
C ASN A 125 8.78 -15.99 1.37
N ALA A 126 8.12 -16.27 2.50
CA ALA A 126 8.20 -17.57 3.17
C ALA A 126 7.67 -18.69 2.26
N ARG A 127 6.55 -18.46 1.56
CA ARG A 127 6.01 -19.40 0.58
C ARG A 127 6.99 -19.65 -0.58
N ILE A 128 7.67 -18.60 -1.06
CA ILE A 128 8.69 -18.73 -2.11
C ILE A 128 9.82 -19.66 -1.66
N VAL A 129 10.36 -19.41 -0.47
CA VAL A 129 11.46 -20.21 0.08
C VAL A 129 11.03 -21.66 0.23
N TYR A 130 9.80 -21.89 0.72
CA TYR A 130 9.23 -23.23 0.84
C TYR A 130 9.12 -23.94 -0.52
N ASP A 131 8.58 -23.27 -1.54
CA ASP A 131 8.40 -23.85 -2.88
C ASP A 131 9.74 -24.15 -3.56
N ILE A 132 10.75 -23.29 -3.39
CA ILE A 132 12.12 -23.52 -3.87
C ILE A 132 12.75 -24.74 -3.19
N GLN A 133 12.63 -24.83 -1.86
CA GLN A 133 13.17 -25.97 -1.11
C GLN A 133 12.52 -27.28 -1.54
N ASN A 134 11.19 -27.31 -1.66
CA ASN A 134 10.46 -28.50 -2.06
C ASN A 134 10.73 -28.91 -3.53
N SER A 135 11.01 -27.94 -4.40
CA SER A 135 11.38 -28.19 -5.81
C SER A 135 12.84 -28.66 -5.95
N SER A 136 13.76 -28.10 -5.14
CA SER A 136 15.17 -28.48 -5.13
C SER A 136 15.36 -29.93 -4.67
N ASN A 137 14.53 -30.41 -3.74
CA ASN A 137 14.52 -31.82 -3.33
C ASN A 137 14.13 -32.78 -4.46
N LYS A 138 13.54 -32.27 -5.57
CA LYS A 138 13.21 -33.03 -6.78
C LYS A 138 14.27 -32.89 -7.88
N GLY A 139 15.44 -32.35 -7.58
CA GLY A 139 16.64 -32.43 -8.43
C GLY A 139 16.82 -31.31 -9.47
N THR A 140 15.92 -30.32 -9.57
CA THR A 140 16.16 -29.13 -10.39
C THR A 140 15.62 -27.86 -9.70
N PRO A 141 16.47 -26.84 -9.45
CA PRO A 141 15.98 -25.54 -9.00
C PRO A 141 15.16 -24.89 -10.11
N ASN A 142 13.85 -24.81 -9.91
CA ASN A 142 12.95 -24.19 -10.88
C ASN A 142 13.00 -22.66 -10.76
N TRP A 143 13.97 -22.04 -11.43
CA TRP A 143 14.09 -20.59 -11.56
C TRP A 143 12.86 -19.92 -12.19
N GLY A 144 12.00 -20.69 -12.87
CA GLY A 144 10.71 -20.24 -13.36
C GLY A 144 9.80 -19.75 -12.23
N ILE A 145 9.90 -20.34 -11.03
CA ILE A 145 9.15 -19.91 -9.84
C ILE A 145 9.52 -18.47 -9.50
N PHE A 146 10.82 -18.15 -9.44
CA PHE A 146 11.32 -16.81 -9.15
C PHE A 146 10.83 -15.77 -10.17
N ARG A 147 10.79 -16.13 -11.46
CA ARG A 147 10.28 -15.25 -12.52
C ARG A 147 8.77 -14.98 -12.39
N GLN A 148 7.98 -16.01 -12.03
CA GLN A 148 6.54 -15.89 -11.80
C GLN A 148 6.20 -14.99 -10.60
N LEU A 149 7.17 -14.80 -9.69
CA LEU A 149 7.03 -13.97 -8.49
C LEU A 149 7.45 -12.52 -8.70
N LEU A 150 8.45 -12.28 -9.54
CA LEU A 150 8.92 -10.93 -9.87
C LEU A 150 8.07 -10.23 -10.92
N ILE A 151 7.54 -11.01 -11.85
CA ILE A 151 6.79 -10.49 -12.98
C ILE A 151 5.38 -11.08 -12.85
N PRO A 152 4.35 -10.25 -12.56
CA PRO A 152 2.97 -10.72 -12.63
C PRO A 152 2.75 -11.37 -13.98
N GLN A 153 2.30 -12.61 -13.98
CA GLN A 153 1.98 -13.27 -15.24
C GLN A 153 0.83 -12.52 -15.89
N LEU A 154 1.04 -12.11 -17.14
CA LEU A 154 -0.04 -11.56 -17.94
C LEU A 154 -1.12 -12.64 -18.07
N PRO A 155 -2.40 -12.27 -17.96
CA PRO A 155 -3.49 -13.21 -18.16
C PRO A 155 -3.37 -13.75 -19.58
N ASP A 156 -3.13 -15.06 -19.68
CA ASP A 156 -3.07 -15.75 -20.95
C ASP A 156 -4.50 -16.12 -21.37
N PRO A 157 -5.03 -15.53 -22.45
CA PRO A 157 -6.40 -15.79 -22.90
C PRO A 157 -6.61 -17.23 -23.37
N SER A 158 -5.53 -18.00 -23.60
CA SER A 158 -5.60 -19.40 -23.98
C SER A 158 -5.83 -20.34 -22.78
N ILE A 159 -5.56 -19.90 -21.55
CA ILE A 159 -5.74 -20.71 -20.34
C ILE A 159 -7.20 -20.63 -19.90
N ARG A 160 -7.88 -21.77 -19.94
CA ARG A 160 -9.21 -21.95 -19.32
C ARG A 160 -9.02 -22.59 -17.95
N TYR A 161 -9.58 -21.97 -16.92
CA TYR A 161 -9.59 -22.53 -15.57
C TYR A 161 -10.84 -23.40 -15.41
N ASP A 162 -10.64 -24.67 -15.06
CA ASP A 162 -11.73 -25.63 -14.86
C ASP A 162 -12.61 -25.29 -13.64
N ILE A 163 -12.08 -24.45 -12.74
CA ILE A 163 -12.73 -24.07 -11.49
C ILE A 163 -12.81 -22.54 -11.43
N VAL A 164 -14.01 -22.00 -11.21
CA VAL A 164 -14.27 -20.56 -11.07
C VAL A 164 -13.34 -19.94 -10.02
N ALA A 165 -13.14 -20.62 -8.88
CA ALA A 165 -12.25 -20.16 -7.82
C ALA A 165 -10.80 -19.94 -8.28
N ALA A 166 -10.27 -20.82 -9.15
CA ALA A 166 -8.92 -20.68 -9.68
C ALA A 166 -8.81 -19.47 -10.62
N GLY A 167 -9.80 -19.27 -11.49
CA GLY A 167 -9.89 -18.09 -12.36
C GLY A 167 -10.04 -16.79 -11.56
N SER A 168 -10.91 -16.76 -10.55
CA SER A 168 -11.10 -15.59 -9.68
C SER A 168 -9.84 -15.24 -8.90
N SER A 169 -9.11 -16.24 -8.38
CA SER A 169 -7.83 -16.00 -7.69
C SER A 169 -6.81 -15.34 -8.61
N LYS A 170 -6.68 -15.85 -9.84
CA LYS A 170 -5.74 -15.30 -10.83
C LYS A 170 -6.12 -13.89 -11.28
N PHE A 171 -7.42 -13.63 -11.42
CA PHE A 171 -7.92 -12.29 -11.71
C PHE A 171 -7.60 -11.31 -10.56
N LEU A 172 -7.80 -11.72 -9.30
CA LEU A 172 -7.48 -10.88 -8.14
C LEU A 172 -5.99 -10.59 -8.01
N GLU A 173 -5.12 -11.59 -8.24
CA GLU A 173 -3.66 -11.39 -8.29
C GLU A 173 -3.27 -10.33 -9.33
N TRP A 174 -3.91 -10.37 -10.49
CA TRP A 174 -3.67 -9.40 -11.56
C TRP A 174 -4.17 -7.99 -11.19
N ASP A 175 -5.41 -7.87 -10.71
CA ASP A 175 -5.99 -6.57 -10.28
C ASP A 175 -5.16 -5.92 -9.18
N GLU A 176 -4.75 -6.71 -8.18
CA GLU A 176 -3.87 -6.25 -7.10
C GLU A 176 -2.54 -5.73 -7.66
N THR A 177 -1.88 -6.49 -8.54
CA THR A 177 -0.58 -6.10 -9.07
C THR A 177 -0.64 -4.83 -9.91
N VAL A 178 -1.66 -4.75 -10.75
CA VAL A 178 -1.95 -3.58 -11.58
C VAL A 178 -2.19 -2.36 -10.68
N GLY A 179 -3.02 -2.50 -9.66
CA GLY A 179 -3.32 -1.45 -8.70
C GLY A 179 -2.11 -0.95 -7.92
N GLN A 180 -1.30 -1.89 -7.40
CA GLN A 180 -0.08 -1.58 -6.67
C GLN A 180 0.97 -0.88 -7.54
N THR A 181 1.12 -1.31 -8.79
CA THR A 181 2.05 -0.70 -9.73
C THR A 181 1.64 0.74 -10.05
N ALA A 182 0.35 0.99 -10.27
CA ALA A 182 -0.12 2.34 -10.48
C ALA A 182 0.02 3.23 -9.25
N LEU A 183 -0.24 2.72 -8.05
CA LEU A 183 0.00 3.45 -6.81
C LEU A 183 1.49 3.82 -6.67
N MET A 184 2.39 2.88 -6.96
CA MET A 184 3.83 3.11 -6.94
C MET A 184 4.26 4.16 -7.97
N LEU A 185 3.78 4.07 -9.22
CA LEU A 185 4.07 5.04 -10.28
C LEU A 185 3.52 6.42 -9.94
N TYR A 186 2.30 6.48 -9.39
CA TYR A 186 1.71 7.71 -8.88
C TYR A 186 2.60 8.35 -7.81
N ALA A 187 2.97 7.58 -6.78
CA ALA A 187 3.81 8.05 -5.69
C ALA A 187 5.18 8.53 -6.19
N ALA A 188 5.80 7.77 -7.10
CA ALA A 188 7.06 8.14 -7.75
C ALA A 188 6.92 9.47 -8.51
N PHE A 189 5.90 9.61 -9.35
CA PHE A 189 5.64 10.85 -10.09
C PHE A 189 5.45 12.06 -9.17
N GLN A 190 4.68 11.91 -8.09
CA GLN A 190 4.50 12.98 -7.10
C GLN A 190 5.81 13.32 -6.38
N CYS A 191 6.66 12.33 -6.09
CA CYS A 191 7.97 12.56 -5.50
C CYS A 191 8.90 13.28 -6.49
N PHE A 192 8.92 12.89 -7.77
CA PHE A 192 9.78 13.47 -8.80
C PHE A 192 9.46 14.94 -9.10
N LYS A 193 8.20 15.36 -8.99
CA LYS A 193 7.82 16.79 -9.10
C LYS A 193 8.54 17.69 -8.10
N VAL A 194 8.89 17.14 -6.95
CA VAL A 194 9.46 17.85 -5.80
C VAL A 194 10.97 17.57 -5.67
N TRP A 195 11.43 16.47 -6.27
CA TRP A 195 12.81 16.00 -6.22
C TRP A 195 13.77 16.97 -6.92
N SER A 196 14.88 17.28 -6.24
CA SER A 196 16.00 18.03 -6.84
C SER A 196 17.21 17.10 -6.98
N PRO A 197 17.68 16.80 -8.21
CA PRO A 197 18.76 15.83 -8.46
C PRO A 197 20.16 16.30 -8.01
N ARG A 198 20.26 17.41 -7.27
CA ARG A 198 21.53 18.02 -6.88
C ARG A 198 22.25 17.34 -5.72
N ASN A 199 21.70 16.25 -5.15
CA ASN A 199 22.26 15.59 -3.97
C ASN A 199 22.59 14.10 -4.24
N SER A 200 23.83 13.70 -3.97
CA SER A 200 24.34 12.33 -4.16
C SER A 200 23.56 11.29 -3.34
N SER A 201 23.12 11.64 -2.12
CA SER A 201 22.30 10.75 -1.28
C SER A 201 20.94 10.41 -1.90
N SER A 202 20.44 11.26 -2.81
CA SER A 202 19.19 11.02 -3.54
C SER A 202 19.34 9.89 -4.56
N LEU A 203 20.49 9.77 -5.21
CA LEU A 203 20.76 8.68 -6.15
C LEU A 203 20.94 7.34 -5.42
N ALA A 204 21.65 7.33 -4.29
CA ALA A 204 21.78 6.13 -3.46
C ALA A 204 20.43 5.62 -2.96
N PHE A 205 19.53 6.51 -2.54
CA PHE A 205 18.16 6.14 -2.19
C PHE A 205 17.41 5.51 -3.38
N MET A 206 17.58 6.04 -4.59
CA MET A 206 16.91 5.53 -5.79
C MET A 206 17.42 4.14 -6.21
N PHE A 207 18.74 3.95 -6.24
CA PHE A 207 19.35 2.72 -6.78
C PHE A 207 19.54 1.61 -5.75
N LEU A 208 19.68 1.93 -4.46
CA LEU A 208 19.88 0.95 -3.39
C LEU A 208 18.73 0.93 -2.39
N GLY A 209 18.20 2.10 -2.04
CA GLY A 209 17.10 2.21 -1.07
C GLY A 209 15.80 1.59 -1.58
N ILE A 210 15.35 1.96 -2.78
CA ILE A 210 14.08 1.48 -3.34
C ILE A 210 14.05 -0.05 -3.51
N PRO A 211 15.07 -0.71 -4.09
CA PRO A 211 15.06 -2.17 -4.19
C PRO A 211 15.00 -2.86 -2.82
N LEU A 212 15.71 -2.33 -1.81
CA LEU A 212 15.68 -2.87 -0.46
C LEU A 212 14.30 -2.70 0.19
N VAL A 213 13.69 -1.52 0.06
CA VAL A 213 12.33 -1.26 0.54
C VAL A 213 11.32 -2.18 -0.16
N TRP A 214 11.45 -2.36 -1.47
CA TRP A 214 10.59 -3.27 -2.24
C TRP A 214 10.74 -4.72 -1.76
N LEU A 215 11.96 -5.16 -1.44
CA LEU A 215 12.20 -6.52 -0.98
C LEU A 215 11.45 -6.82 0.33
N VAL A 216 11.47 -5.87 1.27
CA VAL A 216 10.90 -6.00 2.62
C VAL A 216 9.41 -5.67 2.68
N PHE A 217 8.98 -4.64 1.95
CA PHE A 217 7.64 -4.05 2.08
C PHE A 217 6.82 -4.10 0.78
N GLY A 218 7.37 -4.64 -0.30
CA GLY A 218 6.71 -4.68 -1.60
C GLY A 218 6.52 -3.31 -2.26
N SER A 219 5.67 -3.29 -3.28
CA SER A 219 5.25 -2.12 -4.05
C SER A 219 4.59 -1.03 -3.19
N SER A 220 3.72 -1.41 -2.27
CA SER A 220 3.06 -0.51 -1.31
C SER A 220 4.06 0.21 -0.42
N GLY A 221 5.09 -0.49 0.07
CA GLY A 221 6.15 0.13 0.85
C GLY A 221 7.00 1.11 0.04
N VAL A 222 7.30 0.79 -1.22
CA VAL A 222 7.98 1.73 -2.13
C VAL A 222 7.14 2.98 -2.35
N ALA A 223 5.82 2.82 -2.57
CA ALA A 223 4.91 3.95 -2.71
C ALA A 223 4.93 4.84 -1.46
N VAL A 224 4.88 4.24 -0.26
CA VAL A 224 5.01 4.97 1.01
C VAL A 224 6.36 5.68 1.11
N ALA A 225 7.47 5.04 0.74
CA ALA A 225 8.79 5.66 0.79
C ALA A 225 8.90 6.89 -0.13
N PHE A 226 8.31 6.83 -1.33
CA PHE A 226 8.22 7.99 -2.22
C PHE A 226 7.36 9.11 -1.63
N LEU A 227 6.16 8.80 -1.11
CA LEU A 227 5.28 9.80 -0.50
C LEU A 227 5.88 10.41 0.77
N ALA A 228 6.51 9.61 1.62
CA ALA A 228 7.20 10.07 2.82
C ALA A 228 8.36 11.01 2.49
N THR A 229 9.15 10.68 1.47
CA THR A 229 10.26 11.51 0.99
C THR A 229 9.74 12.84 0.43
N ARG A 230 8.68 12.79 -0.39
CA ARG A 230 8.01 13.98 -0.91
C ARG A 230 7.53 14.88 0.23
N ASP A 231 6.83 14.32 1.22
CA ASP A 231 6.22 15.07 2.30
C ASP A 231 7.27 15.71 3.22
N ASP A 232 8.33 14.96 3.56
CA ASP A 232 9.46 15.48 4.33
C ASP A 232 10.11 16.67 3.61
N PHE A 233 10.30 16.59 2.28
CA PHE A 233 10.85 17.70 1.51
C PHE A 233 9.95 18.93 1.50
N VAL A 234 8.64 18.75 1.26
CA VAL A 234 7.67 19.87 1.25
C VAL A 234 7.63 20.57 2.62
N ILE A 235 7.66 19.80 3.70
CA ILE A 235 7.69 20.34 5.07
C ILE A 235 8.96 21.15 5.30
N ARG A 236 10.14 20.60 4.96
CA ARG A 236 11.42 21.31 5.11
C ARG A 236 11.47 22.59 4.30
N GLN A 237 10.90 22.61 3.09
CA GLN A 237 10.82 23.85 2.29
C GLN A 237 9.96 24.91 2.98
N LYS A 238 8.78 24.54 3.49
CA LYS A 238 7.90 25.46 4.23
C LYS A 238 8.59 26.03 5.47
N GLU A 239 9.32 25.20 6.22
CA GLU A 239 10.10 25.65 7.39
C GLU A 239 11.18 26.67 7.01
N LYS A 240 11.91 26.44 5.91
CA LYS A 240 12.93 27.38 5.40
C LYS A 240 12.30 28.71 4.99
N THR A 241 11.20 28.70 4.24
CA THR A 241 10.50 29.93 3.82
C THR A 241 9.96 30.70 5.03
N ARG A 242 9.50 30.02 6.08
CA ARG A 242 9.03 30.67 7.31
C ARG A 242 10.16 31.37 8.09
N LYS A 243 11.38 30.83 8.08
CA LYS A 243 12.54 31.45 8.75
C LYS A 243 13.12 32.66 8.02
N LEU A 244 12.77 32.84 6.74
CA LEU A 244 13.23 33.96 5.91
C LEU A 244 12.27 35.16 5.92
N LYS A 245 11.09 35.01 6.54
CA LYS A 245 10.12 36.07 6.78
C LYS A 245 10.20 36.53 8.23
#